data_AF-A0A7V9DVV1-F1
#
_entry.id   AF-A0A7V9DVV1-F1
#
_cell.length_a   1.000
_cell.length_b   1.000
_cell.length_c   1.000
_cell.angle_alpha   90.00
_cell.angle_beta   90.00
_cell.angle_gamma   90.00
#
_symmetry.space_group_name_H-M   'P 1'
#
loop_
_entity.id
_entity.type
_entity.pdbx_description
1 polymer ?
#
loop_
_entity_poly.entity_id
_entity_poly.type
_entity_poly.pdbx_seq_one_letter_code
_entity_poly.pdbx_strand_id
1 'polypeptide(L)'
;SPSRQLMVLASAALVVSAALVFFYPSIVWYRGLSGALHGLFFAGSAIWLIKARPREFVRLWLPCALFFGGWLKVALEQPGGATTPYAEWLGAGVVPQAHLVGAACGTVLGLLFAMTDANTASQQQQRHQ
;
A
#
# COMPACT_ATOMS: atom_id res chain seq x y z
N SER A 1 13.46 5.39 -3.05
CA SER A 1 13.83 6.79 -3.36
C SER A 1 12.62 7.69 -3.11
N PRO A 2 12.80 8.99 -2.85
CA PRO A 2 11.70 9.95 -2.73
C PRO A 2 10.78 9.98 -3.96
N SER A 3 11.36 9.83 -5.16
CA SER A 3 10.60 9.76 -6.42
C SER A 3 9.59 8.61 -6.44
N ARG A 4 10.00 7.39 -6.03
CA ARG A 4 9.09 6.24 -5.95
C ARG A 4 8.01 6.43 -4.89
N GLN A 5 8.35 7.06 -3.76
CA GLN A 5 7.37 7.36 -2.71
C GLN A 5 6.31 8.33 -3.23
N LEU A 6 6.71 9.39 -3.94
CA LEU A 6 5.80 10.35 -4.56
C LEU A 6 4.93 9.69 -5.64
N MET A 7 5.51 8.84 -6.50
CA MET A 7 4.76 8.08 -7.50
C MET A 7 3.69 7.19 -6.85
N VAL A 8 4.02 6.50 -5.75
CA VAL A 8 3.07 5.66 -5.03
C VAL A 8 1.97 6.50 -4.40
N LEU A 9 2.32 7.62 -3.74
CA LEU A 9 1.33 8.51 -3.13
C LEU A 9 0.36 9.07 -4.16
N ALA A 10 0.86 9.57 -5.30
CA ALA A 10 0.03 10.12 -6.37
C ALA A 10 -0.85 9.03 -7.01
N SER A 11 -0.27 7.87 -7.33
CA SER A 11 -1.01 6.77 -7.94
C SER A 11 -2.07 6.20 -7.00
N ALA A 12 -1.73 5.99 -5.73
CA ALA A 12 -2.66 5.49 -4.73
C ALA A 12 -3.79 6.49 -4.47
N ALA A 13 -3.50 7.80 -4.42
CA ALA A 13 -4.54 8.82 -4.31
C ALA A 13 -5.54 8.74 -5.48
N LEU A 14 -5.03 8.68 -6.71
CA LEU A 14 -5.87 8.58 -7.92
C LEU A 14 -6.69 7.29 -7.95
N VAL A 15 -6.06 6.14 -7.66
CA VAL A 15 -6.72 4.83 -7.68
C VAL A 15 -7.77 4.73 -6.57
N VAL A 16 -7.49 5.23 -5.37
CA VAL A 16 -8.47 5.29 -4.28
C VAL A 16 -9.64 6.17 -4.67
N SER A 17 -9.41 7.39 -5.15
CA SER A 17 -10.49 8.28 -5.58
C SER A 17 -11.36 7.65 -6.68
N ALA A 18 -10.74 7.06 -7.71
CA ALA A 18 -11.47 6.38 -8.78
C ALA A 18 -12.28 5.20 -8.24
N ALA A 19 -11.68 4.36 -7.39
CA ALA A 19 -12.37 3.19 -6.85
C ALA A 19 -13.55 3.56 -5.95
N LEU A 20 -13.43 4.63 -5.15
CA LEU A 20 -14.54 5.12 -4.35
C LEU A 20 -15.69 5.61 -5.23
N VAL A 21 -15.40 6.34 -6.31
CA VAL A 21 -16.42 6.82 -7.26
C VAL A 21 -17.14 5.65 -7.96
N PHE A 22 -16.40 4.66 -8.45
CA PHE A 22 -16.98 3.60 -9.28
C PHE A 22 -17.54 2.41 -8.50
N PHE A 23 -16.94 2.04 -7.37
CA PHE A 23 -17.32 0.84 -6.61
C PHE A 23 -18.03 1.15 -5.29
N TYR A 24 -17.90 2.37 -4.77
CA TYR A 24 -18.51 2.78 -3.50
C TYR A 24 -19.27 4.11 -3.62
N PRO A 25 -20.25 4.23 -4.54
CA PRO A 25 -20.93 5.50 -4.82
C PRO A 25 -21.76 6.05 -3.64
N SER A 26 -22.04 5.22 -2.62
CA SER A 26 -22.66 5.65 -1.36
C SER A 26 -21.73 6.52 -0.52
N ILE A 27 -20.43 6.52 -0.79
CA ILE A 27 -19.42 7.33 -0.10
C ILE A 27 -19.32 8.66 -0.82
N VAL A 28 -20.14 9.62 -0.38
CA VAL A 28 -20.24 10.95 -0.99
C VAL A 28 -18.98 11.79 -0.78
N TRP A 29 -18.28 11.60 0.35
CA TRP A 29 -17.18 12.47 0.71
C TRP A 29 -16.06 11.74 1.48
N TYR A 30 -14.89 11.62 0.84
CA TYR A 30 -13.67 11.09 1.43
C TYR A 30 -12.67 12.22 1.68
N ARG A 31 -12.31 12.47 2.95
CA ARG A 31 -11.38 13.54 3.38
C ARG A 31 -9.95 13.06 3.68
N GLY A 32 -9.67 11.77 3.47
CA GLY A 32 -8.48 11.14 4.04
C GLY A 32 -7.28 11.10 3.09
N LEU A 33 -6.08 11.37 3.63
CA LEU A 33 -4.81 10.92 3.03
C LEU A 33 -4.54 9.43 3.33
N SER A 34 -5.33 8.80 4.21
CA SER A 34 -5.06 7.49 4.77
C SER A 34 -4.94 6.37 3.73
N GLY A 35 -5.72 6.41 2.64
CA GLY A 35 -5.65 5.42 1.56
C GLY A 35 -4.32 5.50 0.82
N ALA A 36 -3.85 6.70 0.50
CA ALA A 36 -2.54 6.89 -0.13
C ALA A 36 -1.39 6.45 0.80
N LEU A 37 -1.51 6.69 2.12
CA LEU A 37 -0.54 6.22 3.11
C LEU A 37 -0.50 4.70 3.22
N HIS A 38 -1.65 4.02 3.14
CA HIS A 38 -1.67 2.56 3.03
C HIS A 38 -0.97 2.12 1.74
N GLY A 39 -1.19 2.80 0.62
CA GLY A 39 -0.43 2.58 -0.61
C GLY A 39 1.09 2.66 -0.40
N LEU A 40 1.56 3.72 0.25
CA LEU A 40 2.98 3.88 0.55
C LEU A 40 3.52 2.78 1.47
N PHE A 41 2.78 2.46 2.53
CA PHE A 41 3.12 1.41 3.49
C PHE A 41 3.27 0.04 2.81
N PHE A 42 2.28 -0.37 2.02
CA PHE A 42 2.29 -1.68 1.36
C PHE A 42 3.30 -1.76 0.23
N ALA A 43 3.57 -0.66 -0.49
CA ALA A 43 4.65 -0.63 -1.46
C ALA A 43 6.01 -0.85 -0.78
N GLY A 44 6.25 -0.16 0.34
CA GLY A 44 7.49 -0.28 1.11
C GLY A 44 7.68 -1.67 1.71
N SER A 45 6.66 -2.21 2.38
CA SER A 45 6.74 -3.53 3.01
C SER A 45 6.87 -4.66 1.98
N ALA A 46 6.20 -4.57 0.82
CA ALA A 46 6.37 -5.52 -0.27
C ALA A 46 7.79 -5.50 -0.84
N ILE A 47 8.34 -4.31 -1.15
CA ILE A 47 9.71 -4.18 -1.64
C ILE A 47 10.71 -4.76 -0.63
N TRP A 48 10.54 -4.42 0.65
CA TRP A 48 11.43 -4.94 1.70
C TRP A 48 11.36 -6.46 1.78
N LEU A 49 10.15 -7.03 1.82
CA LEU A 49 9.95 -8.49 1.90
C LEU A 49 10.60 -9.24 0.72
N ILE A 50 10.49 -8.69 -0.50
CA ILE A 50 11.04 -9.32 -1.71
C ILE A 50 12.56 -9.24 -1.73
N LYS A 51 13.12 -8.07 -1.41
CA LYS A 51 14.55 -7.77 -1.53
C LYS A 51 15.37 -8.21 -0.32
N ALA A 52 14.76 -8.52 0.81
CA ALA A 52 15.46 -8.98 2.00
C ALA A 52 16.28 -10.24 1.71
N ARG A 53 17.61 -10.12 1.88
CA ARG A 53 18.59 -11.21 1.76
C ARG A 53 19.63 -11.10 2.89
N PRO A 54 20.22 -12.23 3.34
CA PRO A 54 19.76 -13.61 3.14
C PRO A 54 18.35 -13.85 3.69
N ARG A 55 17.69 -14.94 3.26
CA ARG A 55 16.32 -15.30 3.65
C ARG A 55 16.27 -15.97 5.02
N GLU A 56 16.87 -15.33 6.01
CA GLU A 56 16.91 -15.79 7.39
C GLU A 56 15.75 -15.18 8.19
N PHE A 57 15.28 -15.90 9.21
CA PHE A 57 14.17 -15.44 10.05
C PHE A 57 14.42 -14.04 10.64
N VAL A 58 15.63 -13.78 11.16
CA VAL A 58 16.00 -12.50 11.77
C VAL A 58 15.88 -11.30 10.81
N ARG A 59 15.95 -11.53 9.49
CA ARG A 59 15.80 -10.50 8.45
C ARG A 59 14.39 -10.44 7.89
N LEU A 60 13.64 -11.54 7.93
CA LEU A 60 12.31 -11.65 7.34
C LEU A 60 11.17 -11.38 8.31
N TRP A 61 11.36 -11.56 9.63
CA TRP A 61 10.26 -11.45 10.60
C TRP A 61 9.55 -10.11 10.50
N LEU A 62 10.28 -8.99 10.43
CA LEU A 62 9.72 -7.65 10.41
C LEU A 62 9.00 -7.33 9.09
N PRO A 63 9.60 -7.49 7.88
CA PRO A 63 8.87 -7.25 6.64
C PRO A 63 7.67 -8.21 6.46
N CYS A 64 7.78 -9.47 6.91
CA CYS A 64 6.64 -10.38 6.93
C CYS A 64 5.53 -9.86 7.85
N ALA A 65 5.85 -9.49 9.09
CA ALA A 65 4.88 -8.98 10.05
C ALA A 65 4.20 -7.70 9.55
N LEU A 66 4.94 -6.77 8.95
CA LEU A 66 4.39 -5.54 8.39
C LEU A 66 3.46 -5.81 7.20
N PHE A 67 3.89 -6.67 6.26
CA PHE A 67 3.11 -6.95 5.07
C PHE A 67 1.84 -7.76 5.39
N PHE A 68 1.98 -8.90 6.07
CA PHE A 68 0.85 -9.78 6.38
C PHE A 68 -0.01 -9.22 7.52
N GLY A 69 0.59 -8.65 8.55
CA GLY A 69 -0.15 -8.00 9.64
C GLY A 69 -0.91 -6.77 9.15
N GLY A 70 -0.33 -6.00 8.22
CA GLY A 70 -1.03 -4.92 7.54
C GLY A 70 -2.24 -5.42 6.78
N TRP A 71 -2.09 -6.47 5.97
CA TRP A 71 -3.22 -7.04 5.20
C TRP A 71 -4.31 -7.60 6.12
N LEU A 72 -3.93 -8.29 7.20
CA LEU A 72 -4.86 -8.77 8.21
C LEU A 72 -5.66 -7.62 8.83
N LYS A 73 -4.98 -6.54 9.23
CA LYS A 73 -5.63 -5.33 9.75
C LYS A 73 -6.67 -4.81 8.75
N VAL A 74 -6.28 -4.61 7.49
CA VAL A 74 -7.15 -4.02 6.46
C VAL A 74 -8.35 -4.93 6.15
N ALA A 75 -8.16 -6.25 6.19
CA ALA A 75 -9.23 -7.23 6.00
C ALA A 75 -10.22 -7.21 7.17
N LEU A 76 -9.73 -7.13 8.41
CA LEU A 76 -10.57 -7.04 9.62
C LEU A 76 -11.39 -5.75 9.69
N GLU A 77 -10.99 -4.70 8.97
CA GLU A 77 -11.78 -3.47 8.84
C GLU A 77 -12.97 -3.62 7.88
N GLN A 78 -13.12 -4.71 7.12
CA GLN A 78 -14.24 -4.91 6.19
C GLN A 78 -15.31 -5.84 6.80
N PRO A 79 -16.63 -5.51 6.72
CA PRO A 79 -17.27 -4.32 6.17
C PRO A 79 -17.60 -3.31 7.27
N GLY A 80 -16.59 -2.80 7.99
CA GLY A 80 -16.78 -1.80 9.03
C GLY A 80 -17.45 -0.55 8.47
N GLY A 81 -18.60 -0.18 9.03
CA GLY A 81 -19.27 1.08 8.73
C GLY A 81 -18.45 2.28 9.22
N ALA A 82 -18.75 3.46 8.69
CA ALA A 82 -18.04 4.72 8.98
C ALA A 82 -18.17 5.22 10.44
N THR A 83 -18.83 4.47 11.32
CA THR A 83 -19.09 4.83 12.71
C THR A 83 -17.86 4.52 13.58
N THR A 84 -16.88 5.42 13.57
CA THR A 84 -15.82 5.43 14.58
C THR A 84 -16.10 6.50 15.64
N PRO A 85 -15.63 6.34 16.89
CA PRO A 85 -15.81 7.34 17.96
C PRO A 85 -15.25 8.73 17.64
N TYR A 86 -14.43 8.85 16.60
CA TYR A 86 -13.76 10.08 16.18
C TYR A 86 -14.36 10.71 14.91
N ALA A 87 -15.42 10.12 14.35
CA ALA A 87 -16.07 10.61 13.13
C ALA A 87 -16.55 12.06 13.27
N GLU A 88 -16.97 12.46 14.48
CA GLU A 88 -17.37 13.84 14.80
C GLU A 88 -16.18 14.81 14.82
N TRP A 89 -15.00 14.37 15.27
CA TRP A 89 -13.81 15.22 15.38
C TRP A 89 -13.14 15.47 14.03
N LEU A 90 -13.20 14.49 13.12
CA LEU A 90 -12.61 14.59 11.78
C LEU A 90 -13.59 15.12 10.72
N GLY A 91 -14.85 15.38 11.12
CA GLY A 91 -15.92 15.83 10.22
C GLY A 91 -16.24 14.84 9.10
N ALA A 92 -15.72 13.61 9.16
CA ALA A 92 -15.97 12.51 8.24
C ALA A 92 -15.60 11.20 8.92
N GLY A 93 -16.42 10.17 8.74
CA GLY A 93 -16.11 8.83 9.23
C GLY A 93 -14.91 8.23 8.52
N VAL A 94 -14.30 7.22 9.15
CA VAL A 94 -13.24 6.42 8.51
C VAL A 94 -13.86 5.69 7.31
N VAL A 95 -13.11 5.61 6.21
CA VAL A 95 -13.51 4.88 5.00
C VAL A 95 -12.57 3.67 4.84
N PRO A 96 -12.88 2.51 5.46
CA PRO A 96 -12.06 1.30 5.35
C PRO A 96 -11.80 0.85 3.91
N GLN A 97 -12.74 1.12 3.01
CA GLN A 97 -12.64 0.80 1.59
C GLN A 97 -11.45 1.54 0.94
N ALA A 98 -11.16 2.76 1.39
CA ALA A 98 -10.01 3.53 0.93
C ALA A 98 -8.69 2.90 1.39
N HIS A 99 -8.65 2.33 2.61
CA HIS A 99 -7.48 1.60 3.10
C HIS A 99 -7.24 0.32 2.29
N LEU A 100 -8.32 -0.40 1.96
CA LEU A 100 -8.26 -1.62 1.14
C LEU A 100 -7.72 -1.35 -0.26
N VAL A 101 -8.29 -0.36 -0.96
CA VAL A 101 -7.85 0.02 -2.30
C VAL A 101 -6.41 0.55 -2.27
N GLY A 102 -6.08 1.37 -1.26
CA GLY A 102 -4.72 1.85 -1.03
C GLY A 102 -3.72 0.70 -0.87
N ALA A 103 -4.03 -0.26 0.01
CA ALA A 103 -3.20 -1.45 0.25
C ALA A 103 -2.95 -2.29 -1.02
N ALA A 104 -4.01 -2.50 -1.81
CA ALA A 104 -3.93 -3.22 -3.08
C ALA A 104 -3.02 -2.48 -4.08
N CYS A 105 -3.26 -1.18 -4.29
CA CYS A 105 -2.45 -0.35 -5.20
C CYS A 105 -0.98 -0.33 -4.79
N GLY A 106 -0.71 -0.11 -3.49
CA GLY A 106 0.63 -0.11 -2.92
C GLY A 106 1.35 -1.44 -3.13
N THR A 107 0.68 -2.55 -2.86
CA THR A 107 1.24 -3.90 -3.06
C THR A 107 1.65 -4.10 -4.52
N VAL A 108 0.78 -3.79 -5.48
CA VAL A 108 1.07 -3.92 -6.92
C VAL A 108 2.28 -3.08 -7.32
N LEU A 109 2.32 -1.79 -6.94
CA LEU A 109 3.45 -0.92 -7.26
C LEU A 109 4.75 -1.40 -6.61
N GLY A 110 4.68 -1.89 -5.37
CA GLY A 110 5.83 -2.47 -4.67
C GLY A 110 6.41 -3.69 -5.39
N LEU A 111 5.55 -4.60 -5.87
CA LEU A 111 5.95 -5.76 -6.67
C LEU A 111 6.64 -5.30 -7.98
N LEU A 112 6.04 -4.37 -8.71
CA LEU A 112 6.59 -3.86 -9.98
C LEU A 112 7.96 -3.19 -9.78
N PHE A 113 8.12 -2.41 -8.71
CA PHE A 113 9.40 -1.80 -8.38
C PHE A 113 10.47 -2.83 -8.00
N ALA A 114 10.11 -3.88 -7.29
CA ALA A 114 11.06 -4.95 -6.98
C ALA A 114 11.48 -5.74 -8.23
N MET A 115 10.55 -5.99 -9.17
CA MET A 115 10.83 -6.67 -10.43
C MET A 115 11.74 -5.84 -11.35
N THR A 116 11.47 -4.55 -11.48
CA THR A 116 12.29 -3.63 -12.30
C THR A 116 13.72 -3.49 -11.75
N ASP A 117 13.88 -3.46 -10.43
CA ASP A 117 15.20 -3.47 -9.79
C ASP A 117 15.96 -4.78 -10.10
N ALA A 118 15.29 -5.93 -10.02
CA ALA A 118 15.90 -7.23 -10.31
C ALA A 118 16.37 -7.35 -11.76
N ASN A 119 15.55 -6.89 -12.71
CA ASN A 119 15.88 -6.88 -14.14
C ASN A 119 17.05 -5.95 -14.46
N THR A 120 17.14 -4.81 -13.76
CA THR A 120 18.25 -3.86 -13.96
C THR A 120 19.57 -4.46 -13.49
N ALA A 121 19.55 -5.17 -12.35
CA ALA A 121 20.74 -5.82 -11.80
C ALA A 121 21.24 -6.97 -12.71
N SER A 122 20.34 -7.78 -13.27
CA SER A 122 20.73 -8.87 -14.18
C SER A 122 21.35 -8.36 -15.48
N GLN A 123 20.80 -7.28 -16.06
CA GLN A 123 21.36 -6.66 -17.27
C GLN A 123 22.76 -6.08 -17.05
N GLN A 124 23.02 -5.47 -15.89
CA GLN A 124 24.35 -4.95 -15.55
C GLN A 124 25.37 -6.08 -15.44
N GLN A 125 25.00 -7.20 -14.81
CA GLN A 125 25.89 -8.36 -14.69
C GLN A 125 26.27 -8.94 -16.06
N GLN A 126 25.35 -8.98 -17.02
CA GLN A 126 25.61 -9.46 -18.38
C GLN A 126 26.51 -8.53 -19.20
N ARG A 127 26.49 -7.22 -18.95
CA ARG A 127 27.34 -6.25 -19.68
C ARG A 127 28.80 -6.25 -19.23
N HIS A 128 29.09 -6.79 -18.05
CA HIS A 128 30.43 -6.86 -17.47
C HIS A 128 31.08 -8.24 -17.61
N GLN A 129 30.43 -9.18 -18.32
CA GLN A 129 30.96 -10.47 -18.75
C GLN A 129 31.33 -10.38 -20.23
#